data_AF-A0A7C4SJH9-F1
#
_entry.id   AF-A0A7C4SJH9-F1
#
_cell.length_a   1.000
_cell.length_b   1.000
_cell.length_c   1.000
_cell.angle_alpha   90.00
_cell.angle_beta   90.00
_cell.angle_gamma   90.00
#
_symmetry.space_group_name_H-M   'P 1'
#
loop_
_entity.id
_entity.type
_entity.pdbx_description
1 polymer ?
#
loop_
_entity_poly.entity_id
_entity_poly.type
_entity_poly.pdbx_seq_one_letter_code
_entity_poly.pdbx_strand_id
1 'polypeptide(L)'
;MTLEVKYTSQVFYVKFDDGSKAFLGYKVEDNKMFILETYTPPQHRGQGVAKLLVEKALEMARERGLKVVPICSYSIHYFIKNPNMRDLLAEPYASMSEYELSKYYEESLKRETSKKRA
;
A
#
# COMPACT_ATOMS: atom_id res chain seq x y z
N MET A 1 -0.68 -15.36 17.15
CA MET A 1 -1.73 -15.34 16.12
C MET A 1 -1.06 -15.15 14.78
N THR A 2 -1.11 -16.15 13.89
CA THR A 2 -0.58 -16.02 12.53
C THR A 2 -1.68 -15.41 11.67
N LEU A 3 -1.53 -14.16 11.27
CA LEU A 3 -2.48 -13.51 10.37
C LEU A 3 -2.23 -14.05 8.95
N GLU A 4 -3.19 -14.80 8.41
CA GLU A 4 -3.14 -15.30 7.05
C GLU A 4 -3.62 -14.21 6.08
N VAL A 5 -2.73 -13.77 5.18
CA VAL A 5 -3.10 -12.83 4.11
C VAL A 5 -3.66 -13.62 2.93
N LYS A 6 -4.91 -13.32 2.57
CA LYS A 6 -5.56 -13.86 1.37
C LYS A 6 -5.62 -12.77 0.32
N TYR A 7 -5.67 -13.15 -0.95
CA TYR A 7 -5.78 -12.16 -2.02
C TYR A 7 -6.63 -12.67 -3.19
N THR A 8 -7.16 -11.71 -3.94
CA THR A 8 -7.87 -11.89 -5.21
C THR A 8 -7.16 -11.06 -6.27
N SER A 9 -7.72 -10.97 -7.48
CA SER A 9 -7.19 -10.13 -8.57
C SER A 9 -7.17 -8.62 -8.27
N GLN A 10 -7.84 -8.16 -7.19
CA GLN A 10 -8.00 -6.73 -6.89
C GLN A 10 -7.73 -6.35 -5.43
N VAL A 11 -7.76 -7.32 -4.49
CA VAL A 11 -7.57 -7.01 -3.06
C VAL A 11 -6.69 -8.04 -2.37
N PHE A 12 -5.80 -7.55 -1.51
CA PHE A 12 -5.20 -8.33 -0.42
C PHE A 12 -6.02 -8.08 0.84
N TYR A 13 -6.27 -9.08 1.67
CA TYR A 13 -7.04 -8.91 2.90
C TYR A 13 -6.67 -9.90 3.99
N VAL A 14 -6.96 -9.50 5.22
CA VAL A 14 -6.90 -10.33 6.43
C VAL A 14 -8.26 -10.27 7.09
N LYS A 15 -8.81 -11.43 7.46
CA LYS A 15 -10.02 -11.55 8.28
C LYS A 15 -9.61 -11.77 9.74
N PHE A 16 -10.28 -11.07 10.65
CA PHE A 16 -10.08 -11.20 12.09
C PHE A 16 -11.19 -12.03 12.73
N ASP A 17 -10.95 -12.53 13.93
CA ASP A 17 -11.90 -13.36 14.68
C ASP A 17 -13.16 -12.58 15.09
N ASP A 18 -13.06 -11.26 15.21
CA ASP A 18 -14.20 -10.35 15.46
C ASP A 18 -15.09 -10.12 14.22
N GLY A 19 -14.81 -10.82 13.11
CA GLY A 19 -15.52 -10.69 11.83
C GLY A 19 -15.11 -9.47 11.01
N SER A 20 -14.27 -8.57 11.54
CA SER A 20 -13.77 -7.43 10.79
C SER A 20 -12.70 -7.84 9.76
N LYS A 21 -12.38 -6.92 8.84
CA LYS A 21 -11.44 -7.17 7.75
C LYS A 21 -10.56 -5.96 7.48
N ALA A 22 -9.25 -6.18 7.43
CA ALA A 22 -8.30 -5.23 6.85
C ALA A 22 -8.04 -5.60 5.39
N PHE A 23 -7.83 -4.61 4.54
CA PHE A 23 -7.58 -4.86 3.12
C PHE A 23 -6.68 -3.80 2.48
N LEU A 24 -6.07 -4.18 1.37
CA LEU A 24 -5.32 -3.34 0.45
C LEU A 24 -5.90 -3.56 -0.95
N GLY A 25 -6.44 -2.49 -1.54
CA GLY A 25 -6.95 -2.47 -2.91
C GLY A 25 -5.83 -2.17 -3.90
N TYR A 26 -5.76 -2.94 -4.97
CA TYR A 26 -4.76 -2.76 -6.01
C TYR A 26 -5.33 -3.00 -7.42
N LYS A 27 -4.63 -2.48 -8.42
CA LYS A 27 -4.88 -2.74 -9.84
C LYS A 27 -3.57 -3.12 -10.52
N VAL A 28 -3.61 -4.08 -11.45
CA VAL A 28 -2.47 -4.37 -12.32
C VAL A 28 -2.80 -3.91 -13.73
N GLU A 29 -1.93 -3.09 -14.30
CA GLU A 29 -2.07 -2.52 -15.65
C GLU A 29 -0.66 -2.15 -16.17
N ASP A 30 -0.40 -2.34 -17.46
CA ASP A 30 0.89 -1.99 -18.09
C ASP A 30 2.14 -2.49 -17.36
N ASN A 31 2.10 -3.75 -16.90
CA ASN A 31 3.17 -4.38 -16.10
C ASN A 31 3.49 -3.64 -14.77
N LYS A 32 2.53 -2.88 -14.26
CA LYS A 32 2.61 -2.13 -13.01
C LYS A 32 1.48 -2.50 -12.07
N MET A 33 1.78 -2.53 -10.78
CA MET A 33 0.82 -2.72 -9.70
C MET A 33 0.58 -1.39 -9.00
N PHE A 34 -0.63 -0.85 -9.12
CA PHE A 34 -1.08 0.37 -8.47
C PHE A 34 -1.69 0.04 -7.12
N ILE A 35 -1.11 0.55 -6.04
CA ILE A 35 -1.67 0.41 -4.69
C ILE A 35 -2.62 1.58 -4.43
N LEU A 36 -3.92 1.31 -4.51
CA LEU A 36 -4.97 2.34 -4.59
C LEU A 36 -5.47 2.79 -3.24
N GLU A 37 -5.63 1.86 -2.30
CA GLU A 37 -6.13 2.14 -0.96
C GLU A 37 -5.71 1.06 0.03
N THR A 38 -5.58 1.45 1.29
CA THR A 38 -5.32 0.53 2.39
C THR A 38 -6.22 0.89 3.56
N TYR A 39 -6.93 -0.09 4.09
CA TYR A 39 -7.83 0.07 5.22
C TYR A 39 -7.51 -0.93 6.32
N THR A 40 -7.51 -0.44 7.56
CA THR A 40 -7.44 -1.25 8.76
C THR A 40 -8.53 -0.79 9.74
N PRO A 41 -9.38 -1.70 10.22
CA PRO A 41 -10.37 -1.41 11.24
C PRO A 41 -9.74 -0.72 12.46
N PRO A 42 -10.37 0.31 13.05
CA PRO A 42 -9.80 1.08 14.16
C PRO A 42 -9.23 0.22 15.30
N GLN A 43 -9.93 -0.86 15.67
CA GLN A 43 -9.53 -1.78 16.74
C GLN A 43 -8.28 -2.60 16.43
N HIS A 44 -7.92 -2.73 15.14
CA HIS A 44 -6.74 -3.47 14.66
C HIS A 44 -5.61 -2.55 14.19
N ARG A 45 -5.76 -1.23 14.35
CA ARG A 45 -4.69 -0.26 14.03
C ARG A 45 -3.56 -0.38 15.05
N GLY A 46 -2.35 0.02 14.62
CA GLY A 46 -1.14 -0.08 15.45
C GLY A 46 -0.53 -1.48 15.53
N GLN A 47 -1.21 -2.52 15.02
CA GLN A 47 -0.73 -3.91 15.06
C GLN A 47 0.08 -4.33 13.82
N GLY A 48 0.42 -3.39 12.94
CA GLY A 48 1.22 -3.68 11.73
C GLY A 48 0.48 -4.38 10.59
N VAL A 49 -0.84 -4.55 10.66
CA VAL A 49 -1.63 -5.26 9.62
C VAL A 49 -1.54 -4.60 8.25
N ALA A 50 -1.61 -3.27 8.18
CA ALA A 50 -1.46 -2.54 6.92
C ALA A 50 -0.05 -2.74 6.30
N LYS A 51 0.98 -2.86 7.15
CA LYS A 51 2.35 -3.13 6.72
C LYS A 51 2.45 -4.53 6.11
N LEU A 52 1.88 -5.52 6.80
CA LEU A 52 1.82 -6.91 6.34
C LEU A 52 1.12 -7.02 4.96
N LEU A 53 0.01 -6.31 4.77
CA LEU A 53 -0.71 -6.29 3.49
C LEU A 53 0.13 -5.69 2.35
N VAL A 54 0.83 -4.58 2.61
CA VAL A 54 1.73 -3.97 1.64
C VAL A 54 2.87 -4.93 1.30
N GLU A 55 3.53 -5.50 2.29
CA GLU A 55 4.65 -6.43 2.07
C GLU A 55 4.25 -7.64 1.21
N LYS A 56 3.06 -8.20 1.44
CA LYS A 56 2.52 -9.27 0.58
C LYS A 56 2.20 -8.80 -0.84
N ALA A 57 1.74 -7.57 -1.03
CA ALA A 57 1.58 -7.01 -2.36
C ALA A 57 2.94 -6.81 -3.08
N LEU A 58 3.97 -6.37 -2.36
CA LEU A 58 5.32 -6.19 -2.89
C LEU A 58 5.99 -7.53 -3.25
N GLU A 59 5.79 -8.56 -2.43
CA GLU A 59 6.24 -9.93 -2.71
C GLU A 59 5.63 -10.41 -4.03
N MET A 60 4.30 -10.29 -4.19
CA MET A 60 3.61 -10.65 -5.44
C MET A 60 4.09 -9.84 -6.64
N ALA A 61 4.35 -8.53 -6.45
CA ALA A 61 4.90 -7.69 -7.51
C ALA A 61 6.29 -8.19 -7.93
N ARG A 62 7.16 -8.51 -6.98
CA ARG A 62 8.51 -9.03 -7.23
C ARG A 62 8.48 -10.37 -7.95
N GLU A 63 7.67 -11.32 -7.47
CA GLU A 63 7.52 -12.64 -8.09
C GLU A 63 7.03 -12.57 -9.53
N ARG A 64 6.14 -11.61 -9.82
CA ARG A 64 5.57 -11.41 -11.16
C ARG A 64 6.37 -10.44 -12.04
N GLY A 65 7.49 -9.90 -11.55
CA GLY A 65 8.28 -8.91 -12.28
C GLY A 65 7.54 -7.58 -12.54
N LEU A 66 6.55 -7.26 -11.71
CA LEU A 66 5.78 -6.02 -11.79
C LEU A 66 6.49 -4.89 -11.05
N LYS A 67 6.36 -3.67 -11.57
CA LYS A 67 6.76 -2.46 -10.84
C LYS A 67 5.59 -1.89 -10.04
N VAL A 68 5.87 -1.25 -8.90
CA VAL A 68 4.84 -0.77 -7.98
C VAL A 68 4.64 0.74 -8.09
N VAL A 69 3.39 1.16 -8.14
CA VAL A 69 2.97 2.57 -8.15
C VAL A 69 2.21 2.86 -6.85
N PRO A 70 2.78 3.65 -5.93
CA PRO A 70 2.17 3.94 -4.63
C PRO A 70 1.20 5.11 -4.77
N ILE A 71 -0.11 4.85 -4.89
CA ILE A 71 -1.11 5.92 -5.07
C ILE A 71 -1.67 6.40 -3.73
N CYS A 72 -1.91 5.48 -2.78
CA CYS A 72 -2.45 5.83 -1.47
C CYS A 72 -1.37 6.38 -0.54
N SER A 73 -1.77 7.29 0.36
CA SER A 73 -0.90 7.94 1.34
C SER A 73 -0.12 6.92 2.18
N TYR A 74 -0.76 5.81 2.57
CA TYR A 74 -0.12 4.77 3.36
C TYR A 74 1.04 4.09 2.61
N SER A 75 0.83 3.73 1.34
CA SER A 75 1.87 3.08 0.53
C SER A 75 3.06 4.02 0.31
N ILE A 76 2.81 5.30 0.05
CA ILE A 76 3.88 6.30 -0.11
C ILE A 76 4.67 6.43 1.20
N HIS A 77 3.98 6.55 2.33
CA HIS A 77 4.62 6.60 3.66
C HIS A 77 5.45 5.36 3.97
N TYR A 78 4.98 4.18 3.54
CA TYR A 78 5.74 2.94 3.67
C TYR A 78 7.08 3.03 2.92
N PHE A 79 7.10 3.50 1.66
CA PHE A 79 8.35 3.62 0.89
C PHE A 79 9.27 4.76 1.35
N ILE A 80 8.72 5.80 1.98
CA ILE A 80 9.52 6.82 2.67
C ILE A 80 10.29 6.15 3.82
N LYS A 81 9.61 5.34 4.65
CA LYS A 81 10.20 4.63 5.79
C LYS A 81 11.07 3.42 5.42
N ASN A 82 10.89 2.85 4.24
CA ASN A 82 11.59 1.65 3.77
C ASN A 82 12.30 1.96 2.44
N PRO A 83 13.40 2.73 2.45
CA PRO A 83 14.11 3.13 1.23
C PRO A 83 14.68 1.94 0.46
N ASN A 84 15.01 0.85 1.15
CA ASN A 84 15.47 -0.41 0.57
C ASN A 84 14.43 -1.12 -0.32
N MET A 85 13.14 -0.76 -0.20
CA MET A 85 12.07 -1.31 -1.02
C MET A 85 11.76 -0.46 -2.26
N ARG A 86 12.46 0.67 -2.45
CA ARG A 86 12.23 1.58 -3.58
C ARG A 86 12.68 0.99 -4.93
N ASP A 87 13.47 -0.08 -4.92
CA ASP A 87 13.85 -0.86 -6.11
C ASP A 87 12.64 -1.42 -6.88
N LEU A 88 11.56 -1.72 -6.15
CA LEU A 88 10.31 -2.22 -6.71
C LEU A 88 9.43 -1.11 -7.29
N LEU A 89 9.71 0.16 -7.01
CA LEU A 89 8.90 1.26 -7.52
C LEU A 89 9.04 1.42 -9.04
N ALA A 90 7.95 1.82 -9.66
CA ALA A 90 7.95 2.28 -11.04
C ALA A 90 8.51 3.71 -11.12
N GLU A 91 9.10 4.07 -12.25
CA GLU A 91 9.41 5.48 -12.52
C GLU A 91 8.11 6.32 -12.63
N PRO A 92 8.11 7.57 -12.15
CA PRO A 92 9.27 8.31 -11.59
C PRO A 92 9.56 8.03 -10.10
N TYR A 93 8.74 7.24 -9.41
CA TYR A 93 8.80 7.10 -7.95
C TYR A 93 10.07 6.45 -7.42
N ALA A 94 10.72 5.58 -8.21
CA ALA A 94 11.99 4.96 -7.84
C ALA A 94 13.15 5.97 -7.82
N SER A 95 13.13 6.96 -8.71
CA SER A 95 14.18 7.98 -8.85
C SER A 95 13.90 9.26 -8.05
N MET A 96 12.74 9.38 -7.40
CA MET A 96 12.41 10.54 -6.56
C MET A 96 13.32 10.64 -5.33
N SER A 97 13.77 11.86 -5.06
CA SER A 97 14.41 12.22 -3.80
C SER A 97 13.45 12.05 -2.61
N GLU A 98 14.00 11.97 -1.40
CA GLU A 98 13.19 11.90 -0.17
C GLU A 98 12.26 13.10 -0.01
N TYR A 99 12.71 14.28 -0.46
CA TYR A 99 11.91 15.50 -0.46
C TYR A 99 10.70 15.39 -1.40
N GLU A 100 10.90 14.91 -2.62
CA GLU A 100 9.83 14.73 -3.61
C GLU A 100 8.79 13.71 -3.14
N LEU A 101 9.24 12.59 -2.58
CA LEU A 101 8.33 11.58 -2.00
C LEU A 101 7.55 12.14 -0.80
N SER A 102 8.20 12.92 0.06
CA SER A 102 7.53 13.56 1.21
C SER A 102 6.46 14.56 0.75
N LYS A 103 6.76 15.38 -0.26
CA LYS A 103 5.79 16.29 -0.87
C LYS A 103 4.62 15.52 -1.49
N TYR A 104 4.90 14.43 -2.22
CA TYR A 104 3.87 13.59 -2.82
C TYR A 104 2.97 12.91 -1.77
N TYR A 105 3.54 12.51 -0.63
CA TYR A 105 2.78 12.00 0.50
C TYR A 105 1.79 13.03 1.05
N GLU A 106 2.23 14.26 1.29
CA GLU A 106 1.37 15.35 1.77
C GLU A 106 0.22 15.67 0.80
N GLU A 107 0.51 15.72 -0.51
CA GLU A 107 -0.51 15.91 -1.54
C GLU A 107 -1.54 14.77 -1.55
N SER A 108 -1.09 13.54 -1.37
CA SER A 108 -1.96 12.36 -1.29
C SER A 108 -2.84 12.36 -0.04
N LEU A 109 -2.29 12.75 1.11
CA LEU A 109 -3.07 12.95 2.33
C LEU A 109 -4.17 14.02 2.15
N LYS A 110 -3.85 15.15 1.52
CA LYS A 110 -4.85 16.20 1.23
C LYS A 110 -5.97 15.69 0.34
N ARG A 111 -5.66 14.87 -0.68
CA ARG A 111 -6.68 14.25 -1.55
C ARG A 111 -7.58 13.27 -0.79
N GLU A 112 -7.01 12.44 0.07
CA GLU A 112 -7.77 11.45 0.85
C GLU A 112 -8.64 12.08 1.93
N THR A 113 -8.14 13.13 2.59
CA THR A 113 -8.88 13.86 3.64
C THR A 113 -10.02 14.68 3.07
N SER A 114 -9.85 15.29 1.88
CA SER A 114 -10.94 15.98 1.17
C SER A 114 -12.04 15.03 0.72
N LYS A 115 -11.71 13.81 0.29
CA LYS A 115 -12.71 12.78 -0.10
C LYS A 115 -13.53 12.23 1.07
N LYS A 116 -13.01 12.29 2.30
CA LYS A 116 -13.71 11.81 3.51
C LYS A 116 -14.68 12.85 4.11
N ARG A 117 -14.68 14.07 3.59
CA ARG A 117 -15.50 15.20 4.08
C ARG A 117 -16.61 15.63 3.10
N ALA A 118 -16.74 14.94 1.98
CA ALA A 118 -17.76 15.18 0.95
C ALA A 118 -18.85 14.11 1.01
#